data_AF-A0A7K3XQV8-F1
#
_entry.id   AF-A0A7K3XQV8-F1
#
_cell.length_a   1.000
_cell.length_b   1.000
_cell.length_c   1.000
_cell.angle_alpha   90.00
_cell.angle_beta   90.00
_cell.angle_gamma   90.00
#
_symmetry.space_group_name_H-M   'P 1'
#
loop_
_entity.id
_entity.type
_entity.pdbx_description
1 polymer ?
#
loop_
_entity_poly.entity_id
_entity_poly.type
_entity_poly.pdbx_seq_one_letter_code
_entity_poly.pdbx_strand_id
1 'polypeptide(L)'
;DMGQMSAWYVFSAMGFYPVNPADGRYVFGTPQFAELSINLPNRNIFTVKAISLSSENIYIENVRLNGQDYSKGYITHKQMLEGGMLEFQMSNKPGMVFSME
;
A
#
# COMPACT_ATOMS: atom_id res chain seq x y z
N ASP A 1 -20.48 11.42 -8.10
CA ASP A 1 -19.78 10.34 -7.36
C ASP A 1 -20.69 9.19 -6.95
N MET A 2 -21.00 8.27 -7.88
CA MET A 2 -21.73 7.02 -7.58
C MET A 2 -20.78 5.97 -6.95
N GLY A 3 -20.17 6.32 -5.82
CA GLY A 3 -19.19 5.48 -5.11
C GLY A 3 -17.72 5.83 -5.37
N GLN A 4 -17.42 6.74 -6.30
CA GLN A 4 -16.05 7.19 -6.58
C GLN A 4 -15.36 7.76 -5.32
N MET A 5 -16.00 8.69 -4.60
CA MET A 5 -15.42 9.26 -3.37
C MET A 5 -15.24 8.21 -2.27
N SER A 6 -16.18 7.28 -2.15
CA SER A 6 -16.07 6.15 -1.21
C SER A 6 -14.90 5.24 -1.56
N ALA A 7 -14.74 4.90 -2.84
CA ALA A 7 -13.63 4.09 -3.33
C ALA A 7 -12.28 4.80 -3.13
N TRP A 8 -12.23 6.11 -3.37
CA TRP A 8 -11.04 6.92 -3.11
C TRP A 8 -10.60 6.84 -1.65
N TYR A 9 -11.55 6.94 -0.71
CA TYR A 9 -11.25 6.80 0.71
C TYR A 9 -10.75 5.40 1.06
N VAL A 10 -11.41 4.35 0.56
CA VAL A 10 -11.02 2.96 0.81
C VAL A 10 -9.59 2.69 0.32
N PHE A 11 -9.25 3.08 -0.91
CA PHE A 11 -7.88 2.95 -1.43
C PHE A 11 -6.86 3.75 -0.61
N SER A 12 -7.17 5.01 -0.33
CA SER A 12 -6.27 5.87 0.45
C SER A 12 -6.03 5.34 1.86
N ALA A 13 -7.06 4.79 2.52
CA ALA A 13 -6.95 4.18 3.83
C ALA A 13 -6.13 2.89 3.81
N MET A 14 -6.14 2.15 2.70
CA MET A 14 -5.26 0.99 2.48
C MET A 14 -3.79 1.38 2.26
N GLY A 15 -3.50 2.65 1.97
CA GLY A 15 -2.15 3.15 1.75
C GLY A 15 -1.67 3.10 0.30
N PHE A 16 -2.55 2.91 -0.67
CA PHE A 16 -2.20 2.99 -2.09
C PHE A 16 -3.39 3.35 -3.00
N TYR A 17 -3.12 3.90 -4.19
CA TYR A 17 -4.17 4.34 -5.11
C TYR A 17 -3.82 4.07 -6.58
N PRO A 18 -4.77 3.61 -7.41
CA PRO A 18 -4.56 3.44 -8.85
C PRO A 18 -4.61 4.79 -9.59
N VAL A 19 -3.51 5.55 -9.58
CA VAL A 19 -3.41 6.88 -10.22
C VAL A 19 -3.67 6.80 -11.73
N ASN A 20 -3.11 5.79 -12.39
CA ASN A 20 -3.38 5.47 -13.78
C ASN A 20 -3.98 4.05 -13.87
N PRO A 21 -5.32 3.91 -13.95
CA PRO A 21 -5.96 2.60 -13.95
C PRO A 21 -5.53 1.67 -15.09
N ALA A 22 -4.98 2.20 -16.19
CA ALA A 22 -4.62 1.43 -17.37
C ALA A 22 -3.25 0.72 -17.26
N ASP A 23 -2.37 1.13 -16.35
CA ASP A 23 -1.01 0.57 -16.25
C ASP A 23 -0.85 -0.50 -15.15
N GLY A 24 -1.92 -0.74 -14.39
CA GLY A 24 -1.94 -1.74 -13.33
C GLY A 24 -1.07 -1.41 -12.12
N ARG A 25 -0.65 -0.16 -11.92
CA ARG A 25 0.12 0.27 -10.76
C ARG A 25 -0.78 0.94 -9.71
N TYR A 26 -0.53 0.59 -8.46
CA TYR A 26 -1.09 1.24 -7.28
C TYR A 26 0.02 2.03 -6.60
N VAL A 27 -0.02 3.35 -6.72
CA VAL A 27 0.98 4.26 -6.15
C VAL A 27 0.80 4.33 -4.65
N PHE A 28 1.89 4.24 -3.90
CA PHE A 28 1.85 4.27 -2.45
C PHE A 28 1.46 5.66 -1.92
N GLY A 29 0.58 5.65 -0.93
CA GLY A 29 0.29 6.74 -0.02
C GLY A 29 0.67 6.34 1.40
N THR A 30 -0.10 6.76 2.40
CA THR A 30 0.11 6.37 3.79
C THR A 30 -1.07 5.52 4.29
N PRO A 31 -0.84 4.30 4.82
CA PRO A 31 -1.91 3.48 5.38
C PRO A 31 -2.50 4.11 6.66
N GLN A 32 -3.80 3.93 6.88
CA GLN A 32 -4.50 4.44 8.07
C GLN A 32 -4.74 3.39 9.15
N PHE A 33 -4.55 2.11 8.82
CA PHE A 33 -4.75 1.00 9.74
C PHE A 33 -3.45 0.21 9.94
N ALA A 34 -3.25 -0.30 11.15
CA ALA A 34 -2.07 -1.11 11.48
C ALA A 34 -2.00 -2.40 10.65
N GLU A 35 -3.15 -2.99 10.32
CA GLU A 35 -3.25 -4.16 9.45
C GLU A 35 -4.61 -4.19 8.75
N LEU A 36 -4.62 -4.62 7.49
CA LEU A 36 -5.83 -4.90 6.70
C LEU A 36 -5.54 -6.03 5.72
N SER A 37 -6.58 -6.76 5.32
CA SER A 37 -6.46 -7.86 4.38
C SER A 37 -7.54 -7.79 3.30
N ILE A 38 -7.15 -8.10 2.07
CA ILE A 38 -8.00 -8.13 0.88
C ILE A 38 -8.16 -9.59 0.46
N ASN A 39 -9.41 -10.07 0.45
CA ASN A 39 -9.74 -11.36 -0.14
C ASN A 39 -9.82 -11.20 -1.67
N LEU A 40 -8.95 -11.88 -2.39
CA LEU A 40 -8.83 -11.75 -3.84
C LEU A 40 -9.74 -12.75 -4.57
N PRO A 41 -10.15 -12.48 -5.83
CA PRO A 41 -11.02 -13.36 -6.60
C PRO A 41 -10.44 -14.77 -6.80
N ASN A 42 -9.12 -14.91 -6.81
CA ASN A 42 -8.41 -16.19 -6.94
C ASN A 42 -8.25 -16.94 -5.60
N ARG A 43 -8.93 -16.49 -4.53
CA ARG A 43 -8.86 -17.02 -3.15
C ARG A 43 -7.54 -16.75 -2.42
N ASN A 44 -6.62 -16.02 -3.03
CA ASN A 44 -5.46 -15.51 -2.29
C ASN A 44 -5.89 -14.39 -1.34
N ILE A 45 -5.05 -14.15 -0.34
CA ILE A 45 -5.18 -13.02 0.58
C ILE A 45 -3.97 -12.12 0.37
N PHE A 46 -4.22 -10.82 0.23
CA PHE A 46 -3.19 -9.80 0.24
C PHE A 46 -3.35 -8.93 1.48
N THR A 47 -2.30 -8.89 2.32
CA THR A 47 -2.30 -8.18 3.58
C THR A 47 -1.41 -6.94 3.49
N VAL A 48 -1.89 -5.81 3.98
CA VAL A 48 -1.09 -4.61 4.19
C VAL A 48 -0.88 -4.43 5.68
N LYS A 49 0.36 -4.18 6.09
CA LYS A 49 0.73 -3.99 7.49
C LYS A 49 1.52 -2.70 7.66
N ALA A 50 1.10 -1.85 8.58
CA ALA A 50 1.77 -0.60 8.92
C ALA A 50 2.44 -0.73 10.29
N ILE A 51 3.74 -1.00 10.30
CA ILE A 51 4.53 -1.23 11.50
C ILE A 51 4.85 0.12 12.14
N SER A 52 4.60 0.22 13.45
CA SER A 52 4.78 1.46 14.23
C SER A 52 3.88 2.62 13.81
N LEU A 53 2.76 2.37 13.13
CA LEU A 53 1.78 3.41 12.79
C LEU A 53 1.23 4.09 14.07
N SER A 54 1.28 5.42 14.11
CA SER A 54 0.71 6.22 15.20
C SER A 54 0.33 7.61 14.69
N SER A 55 -0.22 8.46 15.56
CA SER A 55 -0.46 9.87 15.26
C SER A 55 0.81 10.66 14.95
N GLU A 56 1.97 10.15 15.37
CA GLU A 56 3.28 10.75 15.14
C GLU A 56 3.99 10.12 13.94
N ASN A 57 3.84 8.81 13.77
CA ASN A 57 4.51 8.02 12.75
C ASN A 57 3.67 7.92 11.47
N ILE A 58 3.69 8.99 10.66
CA ILE A 58 2.85 9.14 9.46
C ILE A 58 3.60 8.96 8.14
N TYR A 59 4.94 8.86 8.17
CA TYR A 59 5.77 8.72 6.99
C TYR A 59 6.22 7.28 6.80
N ILE A 60 6.32 6.83 5.55
CA ILE A 60 6.93 5.54 5.24
C ILE A 60 8.45 5.71 5.26
N GLU A 61 9.12 4.90 6.08
CA GLU A 61 10.58 4.79 6.15
C GLU A 61 11.13 3.75 5.15
N ASN A 62 10.53 2.56 5.13
CA ASN A 62 10.88 1.47 4.22
C ASN A 62 9.62 0.63 3.89
N VAL A 63 9.65 -0.07 2.77
CA VAL A 63 8.62 -1.00 2.33
C VAL A 63 9.23 -2.38 2.14
N ARG A 64 8.52 -3.42 2.56
CA ARG A 64 8.84 -4.80 2.23
C ARG A 64 7.68 -5.47 1.53
N LEU A 65 7.99 -6.25 0.50
CA LEU A 65 7.03 -7.12 -0.16
C LEU A 65 7.46 -8.57 0.11
N ASN A 66 6.60 -9.33 0.80
CA ASN A 66 6.86 -10.70 1.19
C ASN A 66 8.20 -10.88 1.94
N GLY A 67 8.50 -9.93 2.84
CA GLY A 67 9.73 -9.92 3.66
C GLY A 67 10.99 -9.42 2.93
N GLN A 68 10.91 -9.09 1.64
CA GLN A 68 12.03 -8.55 0.87
C GLN A 68 11.94 -7.03 0.74
N ASP A 69 13.07 -6.33 0.87
CA ASP A 69 13.11 -4.87 0.71
C ASP A 69 12.61 -4.44 -0.67
N TYR A 70 11.78 -3.39 -0.69
CA TYR A 70 11.04 -2.96 -1.87
C TYR A 70 11.17 -1.44 -2.04
N SER A 71 11.86 -1.02 -3.10
CA SER A 71 12.25 0.38 -3.32
C SER A 71 11.33 1.17 -4.26
N LYS A 72 10.34 0.52 -4.87
CA LYS A 72 9.41 1.17 -5.81
C LYS A 72 8.30 1.89 -5.06
N GLY A 73 7.83 3.00 -5.60
CA GLY A 73 6.74 3.81 -5.05
C GLY A 73 5.35 3.30 -5.41
N TYR A 74 5.26 2.06 -5.89
CA TYR A 74 4.02 1.44 -6.33
C TYR A 74 4.08 -0.08 -6.19
N ILE A 75 2.93 -0.73 -6.05
CA ILE A 75 2.76 -2.18 -6.25
C ILE A 75 1.97 -2.42 -7.54
N THR A 76 2.28 -3.50 -8.25
CA THR A 76 1.51 -3.86 -9.45
C THR A 76 0.32 -4.74 -9.11
N HIS A 77 -0.72 -4.69 -9.93
CA HIS A 77 -1.89 -5.56 -9.84
C HIS A 77 -1.51 -7.04 -9.90
N LYS A 78 -0.52 -7.39 -10.73
CA LYS A 78 -0.01 -8.76 -10.80
C LYS A 78 0.57 -9.22 -9.45
N GLN A 79 1.45 -8.43 -8.83
CA GLN A 79 2.02 -8.73 -7.52
C GLN A 79 0.94 -8.82 -6.44
N MET A 80 -0.06 -7.94 -6.48
CA MET A 80 -1.19 -8.01 -5.54
C MET A 80 -1.98 -9.31 -5.71
N LEU A 81 -2.26 -9.74 -6.94
CA LEU A 81 -2.99 -10.99 -7.20
C LEU A 81 -2.22 -12.25 -6.76
N GLU A 82 -0.90 -12.20 -6.71
CA GLU A 82 -0.07 -13.28 -6.13
C GLU A 82 -0.33 -13.44 -4.62
N GLY A 83 -0.93 -12.44 -3.97
CA GLY A 83 -1.21 -12.43 -2.54
C GLY A 83 0.02 -12.07 -1.71
N GLY A 84 0.00 -12.45 -0.43
CA GLY A 84 1.12 -12.24 0.48
C GLY A 84 1.00 -10.95 1.28
N MET A 85 2.12 -10.32 1.62
CA MET A 85 2.18 -9.22 2.58
C MET A 85 3.01 -8.05 2.08
N LEU A 86 2.44 -6.84 2.16
CA LEU A 86 3.10 -5.56 1.96
C LEU A 86 3.24 -4.86 3.32
N GLU A 87 4.48 -4.69 3.76
CA GLU A 87 4.80 -4.08 5.06
C GLU A 87 5.34 -2.67 4.84
N PHE A 88 4.70 -1.69 5.47
CA PHE A 88 5.18 -0.32 5.58
C PHE A 88 5.79 -0.12 6.97
N GLN A 89 7.09 0.15 7.03
CA GLN A 89 7.70 0.64 8.26
C GLN A 89 7.40 2.13 8.38
N MET A 90 6.67 2.53 9.42
CA MET A 90 6.26 3.91 9.65
C MET A 90 7.25 4.64 10.56
N SER A 91 7.41 5.95 10.35
CA SER A 91 8.24 6.83 11.18
C SER A 91 7.68 8.26 11.24
N ASN A 92 8.19 9.05 12.18
CA ASN A 92 7.83 10.46 12.35
C ASN A 92 8.69 11.43 11.51
N LYS A 93 9.53 10.90 10.62
CA LYS A 93 10.38 11.68 9.72
C LYS A 93 10.14 11.24 8.28
N PRO A 94 10.20 12.15 7.30
CA PRO A 94 10.17 11.74 5.89
C PRO A 94 11.22 10.67 5.60
N GLY A 95 10.81 9.55 5.01
CA GLY A 95 11.69 8.46 4.62
C GLY A 95 12.31 8.65 3.23
N MET A 96 12.73 7.55 2.62
CA MET A 96 13.34 7.57 1.30
C MET A 96 12.37 8.03 0.20
N VAL A 97 12.93 8.68 -0.83
CA VAL A 97 12.22 8.92 -2.09
C VAL A 97 12.15 7.61 -2.85
N PHE A 98 10.95 7.12 -3.07
CA PHE A 98 10.74 5.88 -3.83
C PHE A 98 10.99 6.07 -5.32
N SER A 99 11.54 5.05 -5.97
CA SER A 99 11.65 5.04 -7.42
C SER A 99 10.28 4.86 -8.07
N MET A 100 10.00 5.65 -9.11
CA MET A 100 8.80 5.51 -9.95
C MET A 100 9.08 4.79 -11.27
N GLU A 101 10.34 4.41 -11.50
CA GLU A 101 10.83 3.67 -12.68
C GLU A 101 10.68 2.15 -12.52
#